data_AF-A0A2V7SKZ3-F1
#
_entry.id   AF-A0A2V7SKZ3-F1
#
_cell.length_a   1.000
_cell.length_b   1.000
_cell.length_c   1.000
_cell.angle_alpha   90.00
_cell.angle_beta   90.00
_cell.angle_gamma   90.00
#
_symmetry.space_group_name_H-M   'P 1'
#
loop_
_entity.id
_entity.type
_entity.pdbx_description
1 polymer ?
#
loop_
_entity_poly.entity_id
_entity_poly.type
_entity_poly.pdbx_seq_one_letter_code
_entity_poly.pdbx_strand_id
1 'polypeptide(L)'
;MTADQEAPTLTDAATESERNRLLRRADWRYLLPSAETRRVLCLAGGELRAACAIVGSHVDEAIVPGESYDLVVAENPDADMLRAMAGAVRPGGACYTEWTRLWPRGAAGVRRTLEHAGFRAPRTYQPWPSPSLCRAWVPTEGDAARHYWRSAFRGTRVRRERLRALIGALRARLHAPDRVSAVAVGPAADPRPELLRLAHEADVSSATPSSPPRDASLLLLTHGERAVGKVVALVFDGGVAPSLAIKTARTRDSGRGLHREAEALDAVAALHPRGMAGVPRVRFHHALHGRPVIGESALVGTPIAALLTARAYPRLAERVTEWLCALAQPALAEPRETAWETLYAPTLDRFATEFAPVLDPAALMRAREMIQGLGALPVVCEQRDCSPWNVFEGPEGIVVLDWESAEPRGLPAMDLVYFATHAAFYLERAWNTGRFESAYAAAWSRDTPIGRANHECAERYFDRLEVDVALLRPIRLFAWMLHAHSDWVHLRDDAGGPPPPDLLATSRFLRLFNAELAG
;
A
#
# COMPACT_ATOMS: atom_id res chain seq x y z
N MET A 1 -4.50 40.20 -34.00
CA MET A 1 -3.51 40.09 -32.91
C MET A 1 -4.26 40.30 -31.61
N THR A 2 -4.62 39.20 -30.96
CA THR A 2 -4.71 39.02 -29.49
C THR A 2 -4.98 37.53 -29.32
N ALA A 3 -3.89 36.77 -29.26
CA ALA A 3 -3.94 35.40 -28.80
C ALA A 3 -4.17 35.47 -27.28
N ASP A 4 -5.33 34.99 -26.83
CA ASP A 4 -5.49 34.55 -25.45
C ASP A 4 -4.58 33.34 -25.27
N GLN A 5 -3.33 33.60 -24.90
CA GLN A 5 -2.50 32.60 -24.24
C GLN A 5 -2.98 32.53 -22.81
N GLU A 6 -3.90 31.61 -22.53
CA GLU A 6 -4.08 31.09 -21.18
C GLU A 6 -2.71 30.63 -20.68
N ALA A 7 -2.20 31.31 -19.66
CA ALA A 7 -0.99 30.88 -18.97
C ALA A 7 -1.25 29.46 -18.45
N PRO A 8 -0.32 28.50 -18.64
CA PRO A 8 -0.50 27.15 -18.14
C PRO A 8 -0.73 27.22 -16.63
N THR A 9 -1.88 26.74 -16.19
CA THR A 9 -2.13 26.45 -14.78
C THR A 9 -1.01 25.53 -14.30
N LEU A 10 -0.51 25.74 -13.07
CA LEU A 10 0.57 24.97 -12.41
C LEU A 10 0.43 23.44 -12.52
N THR A 11 -0.76 22.94 -12.86
CA THR A 11 -1.09 21.54 -13.13
C THR A 11 -0.44 20.97 -14.40
N ASP A 12 -0.19 21.77 -15.44
CA ASP A 12 0.33 21.26 -16.73
C ASP A 12 1.86 21.29 -16.82
N ALA A 13 2.52 22.04 -15.93
CA ALA A 13 3.97 22.21 -15.90
C ALA A 13 4.69 21.39 -14.81
N ALA A 14 3.94 20.76 -13.90
CA ALA A 14 4.54 19.96 -12.83
C ALA A 14 5.06 18.63 -13.38
N THR A 15 6.30 18.29 -13.08
CA THR A 15 6.82 16.93 -13.34
C THR A 15 5.95 15.90 -12.61
N GLU A 16 5.82 14.68 -13.16
CA GLU A 16 5.05 13.60 -12.52
C GLU A 16 5.53 13.34 -11.07
N SER A 17 6.83 13.51 -10.80
CA SER A 17 7.41 13.44 -9.45
C SER A 17 6.87 14.53 -8.51
N GLU A 18 6.76 15.77 -8.98
CA GLU A 18 6.19 16.87 -8.20
C GLU A 18 4.70 16.68 -7.94
N ARG A 19 3.94 16.28 -8.98
CA ARG A 19 2.52 15.94 -8.84
C ARG A 19 2.30 14.84 -7.80
N ASN A 20 3.12 13.80 -7.83
CA ASN A 20 3.12 12.70 -6.87
C ASN A 20 3.37 13.17 -5.43
N ARG A 21 4.36 14.07 -5.23
CA ARG A 21 4.63 14.69 -3.92
C ARG A 21 3.43 15.49 -3.42
N LEU A 22 2.84 16.33 -4.26
CA LEU A 22 1.72 17.20 -3.88
C LEU A 22 0.43 16.42 -3.60
N LEU A 23 0.14 15.35 -4.36
CA LEU A 23 -0.99 14.46 -4.07
C LEU A 23 -0.86 13.82 -2.68
N ARG A 24 0.33 13.32 -2.34
CA ARG A 24 0.59 12.74 -1.01
C ARG A 24 0.49 13.78 0.09
N ARG A 25 0.97 15.00 -0.16
CA ARG A 25 0.85 16.13 0.77
C ARG A 25 -0.62 16.44 1.11
N ALA A 26 -1.53 16.17 0.18
CA ALA A 26 -2.96 16.37 0.30
C ALA A 26 -3.75 15.15 0.85
N ASP A 27 -3.09 14.04 1.23
CA ASP A 27 -3.79 12.83 1.71
C ASP A 27 -4.60 13.07 3.01
N TRP A 28 -4.37 14.17 3.75
CA TRP A 28 -5.24 14.57 4.86
C TRP A 28 -6.71 14.74 4.46
N ARG A 29 -7.02 14.95 3.17
CA ARG A 29 -8.40 15.08 2.69
C ARG A 29 -9.25 13.84 2.97
N TYR A 30 -8.64 12.66 3.11
CA TYR A 30 -9.36 11.42 3.47
C TYR A 30 -9.81 11.37 4.94
N LEU A 31 -9.39 12.34 5.75
CA LEU A 31 -9.85 12.54 7.11
C LEU A 31 -11.06 13.47 7.20
N LEU A 32 -11.47 14.07 6.07
CA LEU A 32 -12.58 15.02 6.00
C LEU A 32 -13.93 14.32 5.72
N PRO A 33 -15.06 14.99 6.01
CA PRO A 33 -16.40 14.52 5.64
C PRO A 33 -16.64 14.38 4.13
N SER A 34 -15.85 15.08 3.31
CA SER A 34 -15.82 14.96 1.86
C SER A 34 -14.37 15.05 1.39
N ALA A 35 -13.90 14.04 0.66
CA ALA A 35 -12.57 14.05 0.04
C ALA A 35 -12.55 14.83 -1.30
N GLU A 36 -13.72 15.11 -1.88
CA GLU A 36 -13.87 16.02 -3.03
C GLU A 36 -14.16 17.43 -2.51
N THR A 37 -13.27 18.37 -2.85
CA THR A 37 -13.37 19.78 -2.46
C THR A 37 -13.39 20.62 -3.72
N ARG A 38 -14.47 21.34 -4.01
CA ARG A 38 -14.57 22.12 -5.25
C ARG A 38 -13.97 23.51 -5.03
N ARG A 39 -14.49 24.25 -4.05
CA ARG A 39 -14.00 25.58 -3.71
C ARG A 39 -13.29 25.58 -2.36
N VAL A 40 -11.99 25.92 -2.38
CA VAL A 40 -11.11 25.92 -1.21
C VAL A 40 -10.64 27.34 -0.93
N LEU A 41 -10.76 27.78 0.32
CA LEU A 41 -10.04 28.97 0.81
C LEU A 41 -8.73 28.50 1.43
N CYS A 42 -7.58 28.84 0.85
CA CYS A 42 -6.27 28.48 1.38
C CYS A 42 -5.51 29.72 1.83
N LEU A 43 -5.51 29.98 3.13
CA LEU A 43 -4.76 31.07 3.76
C LEU A 43 -3.31 30.66 4.11
N ALA A 44 -2.90 29.45 3.72
CA ALA A 44 -1.52 28.97 3.83
C ALA A 44 -0.73 29.25 2.54
N GLY A 45 0.59 29.32 2.65
CA GLY A 45 1.50 29.45 1.52
C GLY A 45 2.17 28.13 1.10
N GLY A 46 3.12 28.24 0.18
CA GLY A 46 4.07 27.17 -0.15
C GLY A 46 3.45 25.84 -0.58
N GLU A 47 3.99 24.75 -0.05
CA GLU A 47 3.61 23.38 -0.44
C GLU A 47 2.16 23.04 -0.09
N LEU A 48 1.61 23.59 1.00
CA LEU A 48 0.22 23.33 1.40
C LEU A 48 -0.76 23.98 0.40
N ARG A 49 -0.48 25.19 -0.07
CA ARG A 49 -1.25 25.85 -1.14
C ARG A 49 -1.17 25.06 -2.44
N ALA A 50 0.03 24.64 -2.85
CA ALA A 50 0.23 23.83 -4.04
C ALA A 50 -0.54 22.50 -3.96
N ALA A 51 -0.55 21.85 -2.79
CA ALA A 51 -1.32 20.64 -2.56
C ALA A 51 -2.84 20.88 -2.66
N CYS A 52 -3.34 22.00 -2.13
CA CYS A 52 -4.75 22.41 -2.29
C CYS A 52 -5.12 22.64 -3.75
N ALA A 53 -4.24 23.26 -4.54
CA ALA A 53 -4.48 23.50 -5.97
C ALA A 53 -4.54 22.20 -6.80
N ILE A 54 -3.88 21.12 -6.34
CA ILE A 54 -3.93 19.80 -7.00
C ILE A 54 -5.25 19.06 -6.72
N VAL A 55 -5.87 19.29 -5.56
CA VAL A 55 -7.08 18.53 -5.14
C VAL A 55 -8.36 19.35 -5.17
N GLY A 56 -8.26 20.67 -5.22
CA GLY A 56 -9.35 21.62 -5.33
C GLY A 56 -9.62 22.00 -6.79
N SER A 57 -10.89 22.19 -7.16
CA SER A 57 -11.24 22.75 -8.48
C SER A 57 -10.96 24.25 -8.57
N HIS A 58 -11.05 24.95 -7.45
CA HIS A 58 -10.79 26.38 -7.33
C HIS A 58 -10.21 26.69 -5.94
N VAL A 59 -9.13 27.48 -5.90
CA VAL A 59 -8.44 27.86 -4.66
C VAL A 59 -8.34 29.38 -4.56
N ASP A 60 -9.03 29.96 -3.58
CA ASP A 60 -8.95 31.38 -3.24
C ASP A 60 -7.90 31.59 -2.14
N GLU A 61 -7.13 32.67 -2.21
CA GLU A 61 -6.13 33.07 -1.20
C GLU A 61 -6.67 34.07 -0.17
N ALA A 62 -7.84 34.63 -0.44
CA ALA A 62 -8.52 35.58 0.42
C ALA A 62 -10.03 35.31 0.37
N ILE A 63 -10.72 35.69 1.44
CA ILE A 63 -12.18 35.56 1.50
C ILE A 63 -12.79 36.48 0.45
N VAL A 64 -13.54 35.91 -0.48
CA VAL A 64 -14.33 36.65 -1.45
C VAL A 64 -15.71 36.98 -0.84
N PRO A 65 -16.12 38.26 -0.76
CA PRO A 65 -17.41 38.62 -0.20
C PRO A 65 -18.58 37.95 -0.93
N GLY A 66 -19.53 37.40 -0.16
CA GLY A 66 -20.72 36.72 -0.69
C GLY A 66 -20.51 35.26 -1.08
N GLU A 67 -19.28 34.77 -1.00
CA GLU A 67 -18.95 33.39 -1.35
C GLU A 67 -18.85 32.49 -0.13
N SER A 68 -19.03 31.17 -0.35
CA SER A 68 -18.87 30.16 0.69
C SER A 68 -17.98 29.02 0.22
N TYR A 69 -17.25 28.43 1.16
CA TYR A 69 -16.20 27.47 0.87
C TYR A 69 -16.53 26.06 1.34
N ASP A 70 -16.20 25.05 0.53
CA ASP A 70 -16.33 23.64 0.91
C ASP A 70 -15.27 23.27 1.95
N LEU A 71 -14.09 23.88 1.83
CA LEU A 71 -12.95 23.66 2.68
C LEU A 71 -12.23 24.99 2.94
N VAL A 72 -11.91 25.23 4.20
CA VAL A 72 -11.00 26.31 4.62
C VAL A 72 -9.70 25.72 5.16
N VAL A 73 -8.56 26.25 4.71
CA VAL A 73 -7.21 25.74 5.02
C VAL A 73 -6.32 26.86 5.54
N ALA A 74 -5.59 26.62 6.63
CA ALA A 74 -4.61 27.58 7.15
C ALA A 74 -3.41 26.92 7.86
N GLU A 75 -2.29 27.64 7.93
CA GLU A 75 -1.11 27.27 8.71
C GLU A 75 -0.92 28.28 9.86
N ASN A 76 -0.84 27.78 11.09
CA ASN A 76 -0.76 28.55 12.34
C ASN A 76 -1.75 29.73 12.42
N PRO A 77 -3.06 29.51 12.18
CA PRO A 77 -4.02 30.60 12.20
C PRO A 77 -4.17 31.18 13.61
N ASP A 78 -4.33 32.50 13.69
CA ASP A 78 -4.73 33.18 14.91
C ASP A 78 -6.26 33.14 15.12
N ALA A 79 -6.73 33.73 16.21
CA ALA A 79 -8.15 33.70 16.58
C ALA A 79 -9.04 34.48 15.60
N ASP A 80 -8.54 35.58 15.02
CA ASP A 80 -9.30 36.38 14.05
C ASP A 80 -9.44 35.65 12.72
N MET A 81 -8.33 35.06 12.24
CA MET A 81 -8.32 34.22 11.06
C MET A 81 -9.27 33.02 11.21
N LEU A 82 -9.25 32.34 12.36
CA LEU A 82 -10.16 31.22 12.61
C LEU A 82 -11.64 31.63 12.62
N ARG A 83 -11.98 32.80 13.19
CA ARG A 83 -13.35 33.33 13.14
C ARG A 83 -13.77 33.66 11.71
N ALA A 84 -12.88 34.28 10.93
CA ALA A 84 -13.14 34.59 9.52
C ALA A 84 -13.35 33.30 8.70
N MET A 85 -12.51 32.29 8.90
CA MET A 85 -12.65 30.96 8.29
C MET A 85 -13.98 30.29 8.67
N ALA A 86 -14.39 30.35 9.94
CA ALA A 86 -15.67 29.81 10.41
C ALA A 86 -16.88 30.53 9.81
N GLY A 87 -16.76 31.84 9.52
CA GLY A 87 -17.79 32.59 8.80
C GLY A 87 -17.84 32.31 7.30
N ALA A 88 -16.71 31.94 6.68
CA ALA A 88 -16.62 31.69 5.24
C ALA A 88 -16.94 30.23 4.85
N VAL A 89 -16.76 29.28 5.76
CA VAL A 89 -17.06 27.87 5.49
C VAL A 89 -18.57 27.67 5.34
N ARG A 90 -18.99 26.95 4.31
CA ARG A 90 -20.42 26.59 4.15
C ARG A 90 -20.86 25.70 5.32
N PRO A 91 -22.17 25.63 5.67
CA PRO A 91 -22.63 24.83 6.80
C PRO A 91 -22.20 23.35 6.78
N GLY A 92 -22.18 22.74 5.59
CA GLY A 92 -21.70 21.37 5.33
C GLY A 92 -20.22 21.25 4.96
N GLY A 93 -19.42 22.31 5.15
CA GLY A 93 -18.01 22.34 4.81
C GLY A 93 -17.09 21.87 5.94
N ALA A 94 -15.79 21.89 5.66
CA ALA A 94 -14.77 21.43 6.60
C ALA A 94 -13.62 22.44 6.74
N CYS A 95 -12.79 22.21 7.75
CA CYS A 95 -11.61 23.01 8.08
C CYS A 95 -10.41 22.08 8.25
N TYR A 96 -9.29 22.44 7.65
CA TYR A 96 -7.99 21.80 7.87
C TYR A 96 -6.96 22.84 8.32
N THR A 97 -6.25 22.58 9.41
CA THR A 97 -5.23 23.51 9.92
C THR A 97 -3.95 22.80 10.32
N GLU A 98 -2.81 23.46 10.13
CA GLU A 98 -1.51 22.96 10.57
C GLU A 98 -0.90 23.86 11.63
N TRP A 99 -0.37 23.25 12.69
CA TRP A 99 0.14 23.94 13.86
C TRP A 99 1.57 23.49 14.11
N THR A 100 2.53 24.38 13.87
CA THR A 100 3.96 24.18 14.13
C THR A 100 4.44 24.95 15.36
N ARG A 101 3.69 25.98 15.78
CA ARG A 101 3.96 26.79 16.98
C ARG A 101 3.04 26.33 18.12
N LEU A 102 3.33 25.16 18.68
CA LEU A 102 2.53 24.58 19.75
C LEU A 102 2.94 25.18 21.11
N TRP A 103 2.37 26.35 21.44
CA TRP A 103 2.62 27.00 22.74
C TRP A 103 1.30 27.33 23.46
N PRO A 104 1.15 27.06 24.78
CA PRO A 104 1.55 25.88 25.54
C PRO A 104 0.44 24.80 25.58
N ARG A 105 -0.60 24.90 24.73
CA ARG A 105 -1.86 24.13 24.95
C ARG A 105 -1.93 22.74 24.28
N GLY A 106 -0.96 22.37 23.44
CA GLY A 106 -0.91 21.07 22.75
C GLY A 106 -2.12 20.78 21.85
N ALA A 107 -2.33 19.51 21.48
CA ALA A 107 -3.44 19.09 20.62
C ALA A 107 -4.83 19.43 21.23
N ALA A 108 -5.00 19.26 22.53
CA ALA A 108 -6.22 19.66 23.24
C ALA A 108 -6.46 21.18 23.21
N GLY A 109 -5.39 21.97 23.14
CA GLY A 109 -5.44 23.41 22.90
C GLY A 109 -5.98 23.74 21.53
N VAL A 110 -5.41 23.13 20.50
CA VAL A 110 -5.84 23.30 19.10
C VAL A 110 -7.33 22.99 18.95
N ARG A 111 -7.79 21.86 19.53
CA ARG A 111 -9.22 21.51 19.52
C ARG A 111 -10.10 22.59 20.13
N ARG A 112 -9.77 23.03 21.35
CA ARG A 112 -10.52 24.11 22.02
C ARG A 112 -10.49 25.42 21.24
N THR A 113 -9.38 25.77 20.61
CA THR A 113 -9.29 26.99 19.80
C THR A 113 -10.22 26.92 18.59
N LEU A 114 -10.29 25.77 17.91
CA LEU A 114 -11.21 25.53 16.80
C LEU A 114 -12.68 25.57 17.25
N GLU A 115 -13.00 24.96 18.39
CA GLU A 115 -14.34 25.01 18.99
C GLU A 115 -14.77 26.43 19.33
N HIS A 116 -13.91 27.23 19.96
CA HIS A 116 -14.21 28.64 20.28
C HIS A 116 -14.38 29.50 19.02
N ALA A 117 -13.78 29.11 17.90
CA ALA A 117 -13.97 29.80 16.62
C ALA A 117 -15.30 29.45 15.93
N GLY A 118 -16.02 28.42 16.40
CA GLY A 118 -17.30 27.98 15.85
C GLY A 118 -17.24 26.68 15.03
N PHE A 119 -16.09 26.03 14.94
CA PHE A 119 -15.99 24.71 14.33
C PHE A 119 -16.44 23.60 15.28
N ARG A 120 -16.92 22.49 14.73
CA ARG A 120 -17.40 21.33 15.50
C ARG A 120 -16.47 20.13 15.36
N ALA A 121 -16.49 19.29 16.41
CA ALA A 121 -15.84 17.98 16.47
C ALA A 121 -14.37 17.96 15.96
N PRO A 122 -13.50 18.85 16.45
CA PRO A 122 -12.12 18.90 16.00
C PRO A 122 -11.37 17.61 16.34
N ARG A 123 -10.70 17.03 15.34
CA ARG A 123 -9.83 15.87 15.48
C ARG A 123 -8.40 16.26 15.14
N THR A 124 -7.44 15.73 15.88
CA THR A 124 -6.03 16.10 15.76
C THR A 124 -5.16 14.91 15.41
N TYR A 125 -4.25 15.13 14.47
CA TYR A 125 -3.34 14.14 13.91
C TYR A 125 -1.91 14.67 13.94
N GLN A 126 -0.97 13.76 14.15
CA GLN A 126 0.44 13.97 13.91
C GLN A 126 0.78 13.39 12.53
N PRO A 127 1.05 14.22 11.52
CA PRO A 127 1.60 13.74 10.25
C PRO A 127 3.01 13.21 10.47
N TRP A 128 3.31 12.04 9.92
CA TRP A 128 4.57 11.34 10.17
C TRP A 128 5.26 10.85 8.90
N PRO A 129 6.59 11.02 8.75
CA PRO A 129 7.49 11.72 9.68
C PRO A 129 7.38 13.25 9.63
N SER A 130 6.80 13.79 8.57
CA SER A 130 6.48 15.21 8.40
C SER A 130 5.32 15.35 7.41
N PRO A 131 4.66 16.52 7.31
CA PRO A 131 3.61 16.74 6.31
C PRO A 131 4.06 16.48 4.86
N SER A 132 5.26 16.94 4.48
CA SER A 132 5.80 16.79 3.12
C SER A 132 6.19 15.37 2.75
N LEU A 133 6.64 14.58 3.73
CA LEU A 133 7.06 13.19 3.52
C LEU A 133 6.05 12.20 4.12
N CYS A 134 4.81 12.63 4.32
CA CYS A 134 3.84 11.92 5.14
C CYS A 134 3.59 10.50 4.63
N ARG A 135 3.69 9.55 5.55
CA ARG A 135 3.40 8.11 5.38
C ARG A 135 2.27 7.67 6.30
N ALA A 136 1.99 8.44 7.34
CA ALA A 136 0.88 8.19 8.24
C ALA A 136 0.34 9.46 8.87
N TRP A 137 -0.98 9.53 9.02
CA TRP A 137 -1.67 10.51 9.82
C TRP A 137 -2.13 9.83 11.10
N VAL A 138 -1.33 10.00 12.15
CA VAL A 138 -1.49 9.28 13.41
C VAL A 138 -2.36 10.14 14.34
N PRO A 139 -3.49 9.64 14.88
CA PRO A 139 -4.21 10.37 15.92
C PRO A 139 -3.28 10.79 17.05
N THR A 140 -3.46 11.99 17.60
CA THR A 140 -2.56 12.48 18.66
C THR A 140 -2.71 11.72 19.98
N GLU A 141 -3.78 10.93 20.14
CA GLU A 141 -4.09 10.15 21.34
C GLU A 141 -4.91 8.90 20.99
N GLY A 142 -5.20 8.07 21.99
CA GLY A 142 -6.03 6.88 21.84
C GLY A 142 -5.31 5.62 21.33
N ASP A 143 -6.08 4.56 21.08
CA ASP A 143 -5.55 3.24 20.70
C ASP A 143 -4.93 3.22 19.30
N ALA A 144 -5.49 3.96 18.35
CA ALA A 144 -4.93 4.10 17.02
C ALA A 144 -3.48 4.64 17.05
N ALA A 145 -3.20 5.63 17.91
CA ALA A 145 -1.86 6.17 18.12
C ALA A 145 -0.92 5.12 18.73
N ARG A 146 -1.36 4.44 19.80
CA ARG A 146 -0.59 3.39 20.46
C ARG A 146 -0.26 2.24 19.52
N HIS A 147 -1.24 1.83 18.72
CA HIS A 147 -1.10 0.81 17.70
C HIS A 147 -0.02 1.22 16.69
N TYR A 148 -0.13 2.41 16.09
CA TYR A 148 0.84 2.89 15.11
C TYR A 148 2.28 2.86 15.63
N TRP A 149 2.53 3.43 16.82
CA TRP A 149 3.89 3.52 17.35
C TRP A 149 4.47 2.16 17.74
N ARG A 150 3.65 1.23 18.24
CA ARG A 150 4.07 -0.15 18.48
C ARG A 150 4.42 -0.85 17.17
N SER A 151 3.58 -0.72 16.15
CA SER A 151 3.79 -1.32 14.82
C SER A 151 5.01 -0.72 14.13
N ALA A 152 5.20 0.60 14.15
CA ALA A 152 6.38 1.28 13.60
C ALA A 152 7.68 0.85 14.29
N PHE A 153 7.66 0.64 15.61
CA PHE A 153 8.83 0.16 16.36
C PHE A 153 9.18 -1.31 16.04
N ARG A 154 8.17 -2.17 15.87
CA ARG A 154 8.36 -3.61 15.61
C ARG A 154 8.61 -3.92 14.13
N GLY A 155 8.06 -3.11 13.22
CA GLY A 155 8.08 -3.32 11.78
C GLY A 155 9.37 -2.93 11.08
N THR A 156 10.41 -2.54 11.81
CA THR A 156 11.69 -2.16 11.21
C THR A 156 12.89 -2.58 12.05
N ARG A 157 14.00 -2.86 11.36
CA ARG A 157 15.30 -3.14 11.95
C ARG A 157 16.23 -1.95 11.95
N VAL A 158 15.88 -0.92 11.19
CA VAL A 158 16.69 0.28 11.06
C VAL A 158 16.66 1.02 12.39
N ARG A 159 17.79 1.07 13.10
CA ARG A 159 17.90 1.68 14.45
C ARG A 159 17.33 3.09 14.49
N ARG A 160 17.59 3.89 13.44
CA ARG A 160 17.08 5.25 13.30
C ARG A 160 15.56 5.30 13.27
N GLU A 161 14.91 4.41 12.51
CA GLU A 161 13.44 4.33 12.44
C GLU A 161 12.83 3.86 13.76
N ARG A 162 13.46 2.90 14.45
CA ARG A 162 13.02 2.47 15.79
C ARG A 162 13.12 3.60 16.82
N LEU A 163 14.21 4.37 16.79
CA LEU A 163 14.38 5.53 17.65
C LEU A 163 13.33 6.61 17.34
N ARG A 164 13.07 6.89 16.07
CA ARG A 164 12.00 7.82 15.66
C ARG A 164 10.63 7.34 16.14
N ALA A 165 10.32 6.05 16.00
CA ALA A 165 9.06 5.48 16.51
C ALA A 165 8.95 5.59 18.04
N LEU A 166 10.05 5.38 18.78
CA LEU A 166 10.09 5.55 20.22
C LEU A 166 9.86 7.02 20.64
N ILE A 167 10.51 7.96 19.96
CA ILE A 167 10.31 9.40 20.18
C ILE A 167 8.85 9.78 19.90
N GLY A 168 8.28 9.29 18.80
CA GLY A 168 6.87 9.47 18.48
C GLY A 168 5.93 8.92 19.56
N ALA A 169 6.20 7.70 20.05
CA ALA A 169 5.44 7.08 21.13
C ALA A 169 5.48 7.90 22.43
N LEU A 170 6.67 8.40 22.80
CA LEU A 170 6.87 9.22 23.98
C LEU A 170 6.10 10.54 23.86
N ARG A 171 6.19 11.22 22.72
CA ARG A 171 5.48 12.48 22.46
C ARG A 171 3.97 12.32 22.47
N ALA A 172 3.45 11.24 21.89
CA ALA A 172 2.03 10.93 21.94
C ALA A 172 1.57 10.68 23.39
N ARG A 173 2.36 9.95 24.19
CA ARG A 173 2.08 9.71 25.62
C ARG A 173 2.11 10.99 26.46
N LEU A 174 3.01 11.92 26.14
CA LEU A 174 3.14 13.21 26.82
C LEU A 174 2.18 14.28 26.27
N HIS A 175 1.34 13.95 25.29
CA HIS A 175 0.47 14.90 24.57
C HIS A 175 1.22 16.13 24.02
N ALA A 176 2.49 15.93 23.65
CA ALA A 176 3.42 16.98 23.20
C ALA A 176 3.98 16.65 21.80
N PRO A 177 3.11 16.55 20.76
CA PRO A 177 3.61 16.44 19.39
C PRO A 177 4.34 17.72 18.99
N ASP A 178 5.36 17.63 18.13
CA ASP A 178 6.06 18.81 17.61
C ASP A 178 5.21 19.59 16.59
N ARG A 179 4.27 18.90 15.96
CA ARG A 179 3.35 19.43 14.94
C ARG A 179 2.01 18.75 15.06
N VAL A 180 0.94 19.51 14.92
CA VAL A 180 -0.44 19.01 14.90
C VAL A 180 -1.10 19.47 13.62
N SER A 181 -1.72 18.54 12.90
CA SER A 181 -2.74 18.85 11.92
C SER A 181 -4.10 18.62 12.56
N ALA A 182 -5.06 19.51 12.30
CA ALA A 182 -6.41 19.38 12.81
C ALA A 182 -7.42 19.43 11.67
N VAL A 183 -8.42 18.58 11.76
CA VAL A 183 -9.63 18.63 10.93
C VAL A 183 -10.80 18.97 11.83
N ALA A 184 -11.70 19.83 11.35
CA ALA A 184 -12.94 20.16 12.03
C ALA A 184 -14.02 20.42 10.98
N VAL A 185 -15.28 20.49 11.41
CA VAL A 185 -16.40 20.64 10.49
C VAL A 185 -17.22 21.89 10.77
N GLY A 186 -17.91 22.39 9.74
CA GLY A 186 -18.88 23.46 9.85
C GLY A 186 -20.10 23.07 10.70
N PRO A 187 -20.98 24.02 11.01
CA PRO A 187 -22.05 23.84 12.00
C PRO A 187 -23.09 22.76 11.64
N ALA A 188 -23.32 22.46 10.36
CA ALA A 188 -24.33 21.49 9.90
C ALA A 188 -23.72 20.22 9.27
N ALA A 189 -22.39 20.11 9.22
CA ALA A 189 -21.70 18.97 8.64
C ALA A 189 -21.75 17.74 9.56
N ASP A 190 -21.83 16.55 8.95
CA ASP A 190 -21.54 15.30 9.64
C ASP A 190 -20.05 15.27 10.00
N PRO A 191 -19.67 15.13 11.28
CA PRO A 191 -18.27 15.11 11.69
C PRO A 191 -17.52 13.82 11.30
N ARG A 192 -18.22 12.81 10.81
CA ARG A 192 -17.59 11.55 10.39
C ARG A 192 -16.85 11.75 9.06
N PRO A 193 -15.59 11.31 8.97
CA PRO A 193 -14.88 11.21 7.70
C PRO A 193 -15.68 10.39 6.68
N GLU A 194 -15.59 10.78 5.41
CA GLU A 194 -16.38 10.17 4.33
C GLU A 194 -16.22 8.65 4.24
N LEU A 195 -14.99 8.17 4.46
CA LEU A 195 -14.67 6.73 4.47
C LEU A 195 -15.40 5.97 5.59
N LEU A 196 -15.55 6.58 6.78
CA LEU A 196 -16.29 5.96 7.88
C LEU A 196 -17.79 5.96 7.63
N ARG A 197 -18.32 7.04 7.04
CA ARG A 197 -19.73 7.11 6.65
C ARG A 197 -20.06 6.01 5.64
N LEU A 198 -19.22 5.85 4.63
CA LEU A 198 -19.36 4.79 3.62
C LEU A 198 -19.32 3.39 4.25
N ALA A 199 -18.37 3.12 5.15
CA ALA A 199 -18.29 1.84 5.84
C ALA A 199 -19.55 1.53 6.67
N HIS A 200 -20.11 2.55 7.33
CA HIS A 200 -21.35 2.40 8.09
C HIS A 200 -22.55 2.12 7.18
N GLU A 201 -22.69 2.84 6.05
CA GLU A 201 -23.76 2.63 5.07
C GLU A 201 -23.70 1.23 4.44
N ALA A 202 -22.50 0.77 4.12
CA ALA A 202 -22.28 -0.57 3.57
C ALA A 202 -22.59 -1.68 4.59
N ASP A 203 -22.22 -1.50 5.86
CA ASP A 203 -22.48 -2.48 6.92
C ASP A 203 -23.97 -2.57 7.30
N VAL A 204 -24.69 -1.44 7.33
CA VAL A 204 -26.16 -1.43 7.52
C VAL A 204 -26.88 -2.23 6.43
N SER A 205 -26.33 -2.25 5.22
CA SER A 205 -26.86 -3.02 4.09
C SER A 205 -26.44 -4.49 4.10
N SER A 206 -25.62 -4.93 5.06
CA SER A 206 -25.10 -6.29 5.14
C SER A 206 -26.03 -7.23 5.93
N ALA A 207 -25.97 -8.53 5.62
CA ALA A 207 -26.77 -9.54 6.30
C ALA A 207 -26.35 -9.76 7.78
N THR A 208 -25.14 -9.33 8.16
CA THR A 208 -24.60 -9.42 9.53
C THR A 208 -23.93 -8.09 9.91
N PRO A 209 -24.69 -7.09 10.40
CA PRO A 209 -24.14 -5.79 10.74
C PRO A 209 -23.13 -5.87 11.89
N SER A 210 -22.04 -5.12 11.74
CA SER A 210 -20.92 -5.02 12.67
C SER A 210 -20.43 -3.57 12.85
N SER A 211 -21.27 -2.61 12.46
CA SER A 211 -20.94 -1.21 12.18
C SER A 211 -19.94 -0.60 13.14
N PRO A 212 -18.89 0.07 12.64
CA PRO A 212 -17.99 0.80 13.51
C PRO A 212 -18.77 1.88 14.29
N PRO A 213 -18.43 2.15 15.56
CA PRO A 213 -19.05 3.18 16.37
C PRO A 213 -18.97 4.56 15.71
N ARG A 214 -19.92 5.44 16.04
CA ARG A 214 -19.93 6.83 15.56
C ARG A 214 -18.63 7.60 15.90
N ASP A 215 -17.99 7.21 17.00
CA ASP A 215 -16.76 7.82 17.51
C ASP A 215 -15.49 7.02 17.16
N ALA A 216 -15.56 6.18 16.12
CA ALA A 216 -14.40 5.41 15.67
C ALA A 216 -13.21 6.33 15.31
N SER A 217 -12.03 5.93 15.76
CA SER A 217 -10.78 6.62 15.44
C SER A 217 -10.21 6.08 14.14
N LEU A 218 -9.67 6.97 13.30
CA LEU A 218 -8.97 6.60 12.06
C LEU A 218 -7.47 6.77 12.20
N LEU A 219 -6.71 5.78 11.78
CA LEU A 219 -5.29 5.92 11.47
C LEU A 219 -5.14 5.82 9.95
N LEU A 220 -4.66 6.89 9.30
CA LEU A 220 -4.43 6.87 7.86
C LEU A 220 -3.00 6.47 7.55
N LEU A 221 -2.81 5.45 6.73
CA LEU A 221 -1.53 5.03 6.17
C LEU A 221 -1.49 5.42 4.69
N THR A 222 -0.46 6.18 4.33
CA THR A 222 -0.32 6.82 3.01
C THR A 222 1.04 6.47 2.40
N HIS A 223 1.36 5.17 2.40
CA HIS A 223 2.59 4.65 1.81
C HIS A 223 2.54 4.72 0.26
N GLY A 224 3.69 4.48 -0.38
CA GLY A 224 3.85 4.61 -1.83
C GLY A 224 4.10 6.05 -2.27
N GLU A 225 5.10 6.23 -3.14
CA GLU A 225 5.52 7.58 -3.57
C GLU A 225 4.75 8.08 -4.80
N ARG A 226 4.09 7.18 -5.53
CA ARG A 226 3.41 7.45 -6.80
C ARG A 226 1.90 7.67 -6.62
N ALA A 227 1.27 8.36 -7.58
CA ALA A 227 -0.17 8.61 -7.66
C ALA A 227 -0.99 7.30 -7.70
N VAL A 228 -0.39 6.24 -8.24
CA VAL A 228 -1.00 4.89 -8.26
C VAL A 228 -1.11 4.22 -6.91
N GLY A 229 -0.36 4.71 -5.90
CA GLY A 229 -0.43 4.13 -4.56
C GLY A 229 -1.79 4.37 -3.89
N LYS A 230 -2.14 3.45 -2.99
CA LYS A 230 -3.38 3.49 -2.20
C LYS A 230 -3.23 4.22 -0.87
N VAL A 231 -4.36 4.73 -0.40
CA VAL A 231 -4.54 5.26 0.95
C VAL A 231 -5.30 4.22 1.74
N VAL A 232 -4.81 3.88 2.94
CA VAL A 232 -5.42 2.87 3.82
C VAL A 232 -5.83 3.52 5.14
N ALA A 233 -7.12 3.54 5.44
CA ALA A 233 -7.65 3.99 6.71
C ALA A 233 -7.94 2.78 7.61
N LEU A 234 -7.21 2.69 8.72
CA LEU A 234 -7.45 1.69 9.76
C LEU A 234 -8.46 2.24 10.77
N VAL A 235 -9.55 1.50 10.98
CA VAL A 235 -10.65 1.87 11.86
C VAL A 235 -10.51 1.20 13.22
N PHE A 236 -10.63 2.01 14.28
CA PHE A 236 -10.61 1.55 15.67
C PHE A 236 -11.95 1.86 16.32
N ASP A 237 -12.65 0.82 16.77
CA ASP A 237 -13.99 0.84 17.39
C ASP A 237 -13.96 0.79 18.92
N GLY A 238 -12.82 1.15 19.53
CA GLY A 238 -12.58 1.05 20.98
C GLY A 238 -11.62 -0.08 21.36
N GLY A 239 -11.26 -0.95 20.41
CA GLY A 239 -10.21 -1.95 20.58
C GLY A 239 -8.78 -1.40 20.46
N VAL A 240 -7.81 -2.18 20.95
CA VAL A 240 -6.36 -1.91 20.81
C VAL A 240 -5.80 -2.26 19.42
N ALA A 241 -6.58 -2.96 18.62
CA ALA A 241 -6.29 -3.37 17.25
C ALA A 241 -7.39 -2.83 16.32
N PRO A 242 -7.07 -2.52 15.06
CA PRO A 242 -8.07 -2.11 14.09
C PRO A 242 -9.05 -3.26 13.81
N SER A 243 -10.31 -2.93 13.57
CA SER A 243 -11.34 -3.89 13.17
C SER A 243 -11.57 -3.92 11.65
N LEU A 244 -11.29 -2.81 10.97
CA LEU A 244 -11.48 -2.66 9.52
C LEU A 244 -10.31 -1.89 8.90
N ALA A 245 -9.90 -2.31 7.71
CA ALA A 245 -9.03 -1.54 6.83
C ALA A 245 -9.84 -1.09 5.61
N ILE A 246 -9.89 0.23 5.37
CA ILE A 246 -10.56 0.82 4.20
C ILE A 246 -9.48 1.31 3.25
N LYS A 247 -9.45 0.79 2.02
CA LYS A 247 -8.47 1.15 1.00
C LYS A 247 -9.15 1.92 -0.12
N THR A 248 -8.53 3.02 -0.56
CA THR A 248 -8.99 3.83 -1.69
C THR A 248 -7.81 4.31 -2.52
N ALA A 249 -8.03 4.52 -3.81
CA ALA A 249 -7.03 5.10 -4.71
C ALA A 249 -6.84 6.60 -4.46
N ARG A 250 -5.61 7.12 -4.67
CA ARG A 250 -5.34 8.57 -4.58
C ARG A 250 -5.98 9.37 -5.71
N THR A 251 -6.06 8.77 -6.89
CA THR A 251 -6.66 9.36 -8.10
C THR A 251 -7.76 8.45 -8.63
N ARG A 252 -8.59 8.96 -9.55
CA ARG A 252 -9.66 8.17 -10.19
C ARG A 252 -9.08 7.04 -11.05
N ASP A 253 -7.99 7.30 -11.76
CA ASP A 253 -7.41 6.36 -12.73
C ASP A 253 -6.58 5.25 -12.08
N SER A 254 -6.24 5.40 -10.79
CA SER A 254 -5.40 4.47 -10.03
C SER A 254 -6.19 3.36 -9.31
N GLY A 255 -7.44 3.10 -9.73
CA GLY A 255 -8.35 2.19 -9.03
C GLY A 255 -8.17 0.70 -9.34
N ARG A 256 -7.51 0.34 -10.44
CA ARG A 256 -7.51 -1.04 -10.98
C ARG A 256 -6.97 -2.09 -9.99
N GLY A 257 -5.92 -1.75 -9.23
CA GLY A 257 -5.35 -2.65 -8.23
C GLY A 257 -6.34 -3.02 -7.11
N LEU A 258 -7.17 -2.06 -6.67
CA LEU A 258 -8.17 -2.31 -5.63
C LEU A 258 -9.30 -3.22 -6.11
N HIS A 259 -9.68 -3.11 -7.38
CA HIS A 259 -10.68 -4.02 -7.94
C HIS A 259 -10.16 -5.45 -7.99
N ARG A 260 -8.93 -5.64 -8.48
CA ARG A 260 -8.25 -6.95 -8.48
C ARG A 260 -8.09 -7.52 -7.08
N GLU A 261 -7.75 -6.69 -6.11
CA GLU A 261 -7.65 -7.11 -4.71
C GLU A 261 -8.99 -7.64 -4.18
N ALA A 262 -10.10 -6.95 -4.44
CA ALA A 262 -11.42 -7.44 -4.06
C ALA A 262 -11.79 -8.76 -4.77
N GLU A 263 -11.61 -8.83 -6.09
CA GLU A 263 -11.89 -10.03 -6.89
C GLU A 263 -11.08 -11.24 -6.41
N ALA A 264 -9.79 -11.04 -6.12
CA ALA A 264 -8.92 -12.10 -5.63
C ALA A 264 -9.33 -12.58 -4.24
N LEU A 265 -9.64 -11.68 -3.32
CA LEU A 265 -10.09 -12.04 -1.97
C LEU A 265 -11.45 -12.77 -2.00
N ASP A 266 -12.37 -12.35 -2.87
CA ASP A 266 -13.64 -13.04 -3.07
C ASP A 266 -13.42 -14.45 -3.66
N ALA A 267 -12.49 -14.60 -4.61
CA ALA A 267 -12.12 -15.91 -5.15
C ALA A 267 -11.49 -16.82 -4.09
N VAL A 268 -10.61 -16.30 -3.23
CA VAL A 268 -10.05 -17.06 -2.10
C VAL A 268 -11.13 -17.47 -1.12
N ALA A 269 -12.08 -16.58 -0.80
CA ALA A 269 -13.21 -16.91 0.07
C ALA A 269 -14.11 -18.02 -0.53
N ALA A 270 -14.29 -18.02 -1.86
CA ALA A 270 -15.01 -19.09 -2.56
C ALA A 270 -14.28 -20.43 -2.54
N LEU A 271 -12.94 -20.42 -2.69
CA LEU A 271 -12.09 -21.61 -2.58
C LEU A 271 -12.01 -22.15 -1.14
N HIS A 272 -12.13 -21.25 -0.15
CA HIS A 272 -12.07 -21.56 1.28
C HIS A 272 -13.35 -21.13 2.02
N PRO A 273 -14.51 -21.81 1.84
CA PRO A 273 -15.78 -21.38 2.42
C PRO A 273 -15.82 -21.33 3.95
N ARG A 274 -14.95 -22.10 4.63
CA ARG A 274 -14.78 -22.06 6.09
C ARG A 274 -13.89 -20.91 6.56
N GLY A 275 -13.37 -20.12 5.63
CA GLY A 275 -12.38 -19.09 5.82
C GLY A 275 -10.96 -19.64 5.86
N MET A 276 -10.02 -18.79 5.47
CA MET A 276 -8.59 -19.05 5.54
C MET A 276 -7.96 -18.07 6.54
N ALA A 277 -7.20 -18.60 7.51
CA ALA A 277 -6.48 -17.77 8.46
C ALA A 277 -5.40 -16.95 7.73
N GLY A 278 -5.23 -15.69 8.12
CA GLY A 278 -4.22 -14.83 7.53
C GLY A 278 -4.59 -14.16 6.21
N VAL A 279 -5.80 -14.38 5.68
CA VAL A 279 -6.33 -13.72 4.48
C VAL A 279 -7.37 -12.67 4.88
N PRO A 280 -7.26 -11.40 4.45
CA PRO A 280 -8.29 -10.40 4.68
C PRO A 280 -9.62 -10.81 4.03
N ARG A 281 -10.76 -10.52 4.67
CA ARG A 281 -12.08 -10.74 4.09
C ARG A 281 -12.67 -9.43 3.63
N VAL A 282 -13.12 -9.38 2.38
CA VAL A 282 -13.89 -8.24 1.87
C VAL A 282 -15.17 -8.11 2.69
N ARG A 283 -15.41 -6.90 3.21
CA ARG A 283 -16.62 -6.51 3.94
C ARG A 283 -17.54 -5.70 3.06
N PHE A 284 -16.97 -4.85 2.21
CA PHE A 284 -17.71 -4.11 1.20
C PHE A 284 -16.79 -3.66 0.06
N HIS A 285 -17.41 -3.40 -1.08
CA HIS A 285 -16.80 -2.77 -2.24
C HIS A 285 -17.76 -1.70 -2.75
N HIS A 286 -17.27 -0.47 -2.93
CA HIS A 286 -18.06 0.67 -3.36
C HIS A 286 -17.23 1.62 -4.24
N ALA A 287 -17.88 2.58 -4.87
CA ALA A 287 -17.22 3.72 -5.51
C ALA A 287 -17.47 5.02 -4.72
N LEU A 288 -16.42 5.82 -4.52
CA LEU A 288 -16.48 7.14 -3.90
C LEU A 288 -15.93 8.18 -4.88
N HIS A 289 -16.77 9.08 -5.38
CA HIS A 289 -16.39 10.09 -6.38
C HIS A 289 -15.67 9.51 -7.60
N GLY A 290 -16.11 8.34 -8.05
CA GLY A 290 -15.51 7.57 -9.15
C GLY A 290 -14.23 6.81 -8.79
N ARG A 291 -13.82 6.76 -7.51
CA ARG A 291 -12.67 5.98 -7.03
C ARG A 291 -13.16 4.70 -6.36
N PRO A 292 -12.57 3.53 -6.64
CA PRO A 292 -12.93 2.32 -5.91
C PRO A 292 -12.49 2.44 -4.45
N VAL A 293 -13.36 1.97 -3.56
CA VAL A 293 -13.12 1.84 -2.14
C VAL A 293 -13.48 0.42 -1.72
N ILE A 294 -12.52 -0.25 -1.08
CA ILE A 294 -12.72 -1.59 -0.51
C ILE A 294 -12.56 -1.51 1.00
N GLY A 295 -13.49 -2.14 1.72
CA GLY A 295 -13.37 -2.36 3.15
C GLY A 295 -13.09 -3.84 3.39
N GLU A 296 -12.05 -4.14 4.15
CA GLU A 296 -11.65 -5.51 4.48
C GLU A 296 -11.44 -5.68 5.99
N SER A 297 -11.53 -6.92 6.48
CA SER A 297 -11.14 -7.22 7.86
C SER A 297 -9.69 -6.81 8.10
N ALA A 298 -9.44 -6.02 9.14
CA ALA A 298 -8.07 -5.66 9.47
C ALA A 298 -7.32 -6.84 10.10
N LEU A 299 -6.16 -7.18 9.53
CA LEU A 299 -5.24 -8.16 10.10
C LEU A 299 -4.01 -7.44 10.65
N VAL A 300 -3.45 -7.98 11.74
CA VAL A 300 -2.32 -7.40 12.46
C VAL A 300 -1.18 -8.39 12.59
N GLY A 301 0.05 -7.87 12.57
CA GLY A 301 1.24 -8.69 12.76
C GLY A 301 2.52 -7.87 12.69
N THR A 302 3.66 -8.56 12.72
CA THR A 302 4.98 -7.98 12.46
C THR A 302 5.48 -8.47 11.10
N PRO A 303 5.85 -7.60 10.16
CA PRO A 303 6.30 -8.02 8.83
C PRO A 303 7.54 -8.91 8.96
N ILE A 304 7.60 -10.00 8.19
CA ILE A 304 8.69 -10.96 8.23
C ILE A 304 10.03 -10.28 7.95
N ALA A 305 10.08 -9.26 7.09
CA ALA A 305 11.24 -8.42 6.83
C ALA A 305 11.89 -7.87 8.12
N ALA A 306 11.08 -7.55 9.14
CA ALA A 306 11.57 -7.10 10.44
C ALA A 306 12.03 -8.25 11.36
N LEU A 307 11.68 -9.49 11.05
CA LEU A 307 11.98 -10.71 11.83
C LEU A 307 13.09 -11.59 11.23
N LEU A 308 13.40 -11.46 9.93
CA LEU A 308 14.39 -12.24 9.18
C LEU A 308 15.83 -12.19 9.70
N THR A 309 16.23 -13.04 10.64
CA THR A 309 17.66 -13.27 10.95
C THR A 309 18.07 -14.63 10.41
N ALA A 310 19.37 -14.87 10.19
CA ALA A 310 19.85 -16.20 9.79
C ALA A 310 19.35 -17.31 10.74
N ARG A 311 19.27 -17.00 12.05
CA ARG A 311 18.74 -17.93 13.08
C ARG A 311 17.23 -18.14 12.98
N ALA A 312 16.47 -17.09 12.67
CA ALA A 312 15.00 -17.16 12.64
C ALA A 312 14.47 -17.67 11.29
N TYR A 313 15.28 -17.61 10.23
CA TYR A 313 14.84 -17.85 8.86
C TYR A 313 14.24 -19.25 8.63
N PRO A 314 14.88 -20.37 9.04
CA PRO A 314 14.32 -21.70 8.75
C PRO A 314 12.89 -21.86 9.27
N ARG A 315 12.64 -21.44 10.52
CA ARG A 315 11.31 -21.46 11.14
C ARG A 315 10.30 -20.55 10.40
N LEU A 316 10.73 -19.38 9.95
CA LEU A 316 9.84 -18.45 9.23
C LEU A 316 9.50 -19.00 7.83
N ALA A 317 10.47 -19.55 7.11
CA ALA A 317 10.27 -20.19 5.82
C ALA A 317 9.32 -21.39 5.92
N GLU A 318 9.50 -22.24 6.93
CA GLU A 318 8.60 -23.37 7.21
C GLU A 318 7.15 -22.90 7.42
N ARG A 319 6.93 -21.89 8.27
CA ARG A 319 5.57 -21.40 8.56
C ARG A 319 4.89 -20.73 7.37
N VAL A 320 5.66 -20.00 6.55
CA VAL A 320 5.13 -19.45 5.29
C VAL A 320 4.79 -20.57 4.32
N THR A 321 5.62 -21.60 4.24
CA THR A 321 5.38 -22.77 3.40
C THR A 321 4.11 -23.51 3.82
N GLU A 322 3.91 -23.73 5.13
CA GLU A 322 2.68 -24.32 5.67
C GLU A 322 1.44 -23.50 5.31
N TRP A 323 1.53 -22.17 5.42
CA TRP A 323 0.45 -21.27 5.02
C TRP A 323 0.17 -21.34 3.51
N LEU A 324 1.20 -21.39 2.67
CA LEU A 324 1.04 -21.56 1.21
C LEU A 324 0.44 -22.92 0.86
N CYS A 325 0.83 -24.00 1.55
CA CYS A 325 0.20 -25.32 1.40
C CYS A 325 -1.30 -25.30 1.75
N ALA A 326 -1.69 -24.48 2.73
CA ALA A 326 -3.10 -24.27 3.07
C ALA A 326 -3.82 -23.47 1.98
N LEU A 327 -3.21 -22.38 1.48
CA LEU A 327 -3.77 -21.56 0.40
C LEU A 327 -4.06 -22.36 -0.86
N ALA A 328 -3.11 -23.23 -1.23
CA ALA A 328 -3.16 -24.02 -2.45
C ALA A 328 -4.31 -25.04 -2.50
N GLN A 329 -4.93 -25.40 -1.37
CA GLN A 329 -6.03 -26.36 -1.34
C GLN A 329 -7.40 -25.70 -1.51
N PRO A 330 -8.35 -26.32 -2.23
CA PRO A 330 -8.18 -27.48 -3.09
C PRO A 330 -7.45 -27.11 -4.39
N ALA A 331 -6.38 -27.84 -4.73
CA ALA A 331 -5.69 -27.68 -6.00
C ALA A 331 -6.35 -28.58 -7.05
N LEU A 332 -6.60 -28.04 -8.25
CA LEU A 332 -7.12 -28.81 -9.38
C LEU A 332 -6.08 -28.83 -10.49
N ALA A 333 -5.75 -30.00 -11.04
CA ALA A 333 -4.87 -30.04 -12.20
C ALA A 333 -5.54 -29.39 -13.41
N GLU A 334 -4.84 -28.46 -14.06
CA GLU A 334 -5.26 -27.90 -15.35
C GLU A 334 -4.50 -28.56 -16.49
N PRO A 335 -5.17 -28.86 -17.63
CA PRO A 335 -4.49 -29.37 -18.80
C PRO A 335 -3.35 -28.45 -19.22
N ARG A 336 -2.22 -29.06 -19.58
CA ARG A 336 -1.00 -28.36 -19.98
C ARG A 336 -1.27 -27.38 -21.13
N GLU A 337 -2.09 -27.79 -22.10
CA GLU A 337 -2.44 -26.99 -23.28
C GLU A 337 -3.12 -25.68 -22.85
N THR A 338 -4.05 -25.75 -21.91
CA THR A 338 -4.76 -24.58 -21.36
C THR A 338 -3.79 -23.65 -20.63
N ALA A 339 -2.92 -24.17 -19.76
CA ALA A 339 -1.92 -23.37 -19.07
C ALA A 339 -0.92 -22.72 -20.06
N TRP A 340 -0.58 -23.42 -21.14
CA TRP A 340 0.29 -22.90 -22.19
C TRP A 340 -0.31 -21.71 -22.92
N GLU A 341 -1.56 -21.85 -23.37
CA GLU A 341 -2.27 -20.79 -24.12
C GLU A 341 -2.58 -19.58 -23.26
N THR A 342 -2.97 -19.79 -22.00
CA THR A 342 -3.48 -18.71 -21.14
C THR A 342 -2.40 -18.00 -20.32
N LEU A 343 -1.29 -18.68 -20.00
CA LEU A 343 -0.28 -18.16 -19.08
C LEU A 343 1.14 -18.21 -19.65
N TYR A 344 1.62 -19.38 -20.09
CA TYR A 344 3.04 -19.52 -20.47
C TYR A 344 3.39 -18.74 -21.75
N ALA A 345 2.66 -18.95 -22.85
CA ALA A 345 2.94 -18.29 -24.12
C ALA A 345 2.77 -16.77 -24.05
N PRO A 346 1.68 -16.21 -23.48
CA PRO A 346 1.54 -14.76 -23.34
C PRO A 346 2.62 -14.11 -22.48
N THR A 347 3.13 -14.81 -21.47
CA THR A 347 4.23 -14.31 -20.61
C THR A 347 5.56 -14.33 -21.35
N LEU A 348 5.86 -15.41 -22.08
CA LEU A 348 7.04 -15.54 -22.92
C LEU A 348 7.08 -14.45 -24.00
N ASP A 349 5.98 -14.28 -24.74
CA ASP A 349 5.90 -13.30 -25.85
C ASP A 349 6.06 -11.87 -25.34
N ARG A 350 5.46 -11.57 -24.18
CA ARG A 350 5.60 -10.26 -23.53
C ARG A 350 7.02 -10.01 -23.07
N PHE A 351 7.63 -10.96 -22.36
CA PHE A 351 9.01 -10.85 -21.90
C PHE A 351 9.98 -10.66 -23.07
N ALA A 352 9.81 -11.45 -24.14
CA ALA A 352 10.60 -11.33 -25.36
C ALA A 352 10.47 -9.94 -26.00
N THR A 353 9.26 -9.37 -26.02
CA THR A 353 9.00 -8.04 -26.59
C THR A 353 9.57 -6.92 -25.71
N GLU A 354 9.29 -6.96 -24.40
CA GLU A 354 9.66 -5.90 -23.44
C GLU A 354 11.18 -5.77 -23.26
N PHE A 355 11.90 -6.90 -23.32
CA PHE A 355 13.34 -6.95 -23.12
C PHE A 355 14.14 -7.23 -24.40
N ALA A 356 13.50 -7.19 -25.59
CA ALA A 356 14.14 -7.43 -26.88
C ALA A 356 15.52 -6.73 -27.06
N PRO A 357 15.72 -5.46 -26.64
CA PRO A 357 17.00 -4.78 -26.84
C PRO A 357 18.19 -5.36 -26.04
N VAL A 358 17.93 -6.15 -24.99
CA VAL A 358 18.94 -6.65 -24.05
C VAL A 358 18.90 -8.16 -23.85
N LEU A 359 17.95 -8.85 -24.47
CA LEU A 359 17.73 -10.27 -24.31
C LEU A 359 18.51 -11.06 -25.37
N ASP A 360 19.27 -12.07 -24.94
CA ASP A 360 19.92 -13.03 -25.84
C ASP A 360 18.86 -13.97 -26.45
N PRO A 361 18.69 -14.00 -27.79
CA PRO A 361 17.74 -14.90 -28.45
C PRO A 361 17.98 -16.37 -28.11
N ALA A 362 19.24 -16.80 -27.94
CA ALA A 362 19.55 -18.19 -27.58
C ALA A 362 19.13 -18.51 -26.14
N ALA A 363 19.25 -17.55 -25.21
CA ALA A 363 18.74 -17.67 -23.86
C ALA A 363 17.21 -17.80 -23.83
N LEU A 364 16.49 -17.00 -24.64
CA LEU A 364 15.04 -17.10 -24.76
C LEU A 364 14.59 -18.46 -25.31
N MET A 365 15.29 -19.00 -26.33
CA MET A 365 14.98 -20.33 -26.86
C MET A 365 15.15 -21.42 -25.80
N ARG A 366 16.27 -21.43 -25.05
CA ARG A 366 16.48 -22.39 -23.96
C ARG A 366 15.40 -22.26 -22.87
N ALA A 367 15.02 -21.04 -22.51
CA ALA A 367 13.95 -20.82 -21.56
C ALA A 367 12.61 -21.40 -22.04
N ARG A 368 12.29 -21.19 -23.33
CA ARG A 368 11.09 -21.76 -23.94
C ARG A 368 11.08 -23.28 -23.88
N GLU A 369 12.20 -23.93 -24.21
CA GLU A 369 12.34 -25.39 -24.13
C GLU A 369 12.14 -25.91 -22.70
N MET A 370 12.71 -25.24 -21.69
CA MET A 370 12.52 -25.60 -20.28
C MET A 370 11.06 -25.47 -19.83
N ILE A 371 10.37 -24.40 -20.22
CA ILE A 371 8.95 -24.18 -19.88
C ILE A 371 8.06 -25.16 -20.64
N GLN A 372 8.40 -25.50 -21.88
CA GLN A 372 7.77 -26.62 -22.59
C GLN A 372 8.02 -27.97 -21.89
N GLY A 373 8.94 -28.07 -20.95
CA GLY A 373 9.07 -29.23 -20.07
C GLY A 373 8.01 -29.30 -18.97
N LEU A 374 7.33 -28.19 -18.65
CA LEU A 374 6.29 -28.16 -17.61
C LEU A 374 5.08 -28.98 -18.08
N GLY A 375 4.75 -30.03 -17.33
CA GLY A 375 3.59 -30.87 -17.57
C GLY A 375 2.28 -30.21 -17.15
N ALA A 376 1.24 -31.01 -16.92
CA ALA A 376 0.05 -30.55 -16.21
C ALA A 376 0.44 -30.26 -14.75
N LEU A 377 0.15 -29.05 -14.29
CA LEU A 377 0.41 -28.62 -12.92
C LEU A 377 -0.92 -28.36 -12.18
N PRO A 378 -0.97 -28.52 -10.86
CA PRO A 378 -2.10 -28.07 -10.06
C PRO A 378 -2.27 -26.55 -10.17
N VAL A 379 -3.50 -26.11 -10.42
CA VAL A 379 -3.92 -24.72 -10.30
C VAL A 379 -4.07 -24.39 -8.83
N VAL A 380 -3.37 -23.36 -8.39
CA VAL A 380 -3.40 -22.87 -7.02
C VAL A 380 -3.66 -21.38 -7.01
N CYS A 381 -4.21 -20.85 -5.91
CA CYS A 381 -4.24 -19.41 -5.73
C CYS A 381 -2.83 -18.91 -5.38
N GLU A 382 -2.36 -17.93 -6.12
CA GLU A 382 -1.15 -17.16 -5.83
C GLU A 382 -1.53 -15.78 -5.30
N GLN A 383 -0.78 -15.27 -4.34
CA GLN A 383 -0.85 -13.86 -3.96
C GLN A 383 0.05 -12.98 -4.86
N ARG A 384 1.09 -13.55 -5.50
CA ARG A 384 1.98 -12.94 -6.51
C ARG A 384 2.86 -11.76 -6.04
N ASP A 385 2.76 -11.33 -4.79
CA ASP A 385 3.75 -10.43 -4.18
C ASP A 385 4.07 -10.93 -2.76
N CYS A 386 4.30 -12.25 -2.66
CA CYS A 386 4.44 -12.97 -1.39
C CYS A 386 5.85 -12.73 -0.86
N SER A 387 6.09 -11.50 -0.44
CA SER A 387 7.40 -10.98 -0.05
C SER A 387 7.50 -10.83 1.45
N PRO A 388 8.72 -10.78 2.02
CA PRO A 388 8.89 -10.51 3.44
C PRO A 388 8.25 -9.22 3.97
N TRP A 389 7.93 -8.24 3.10
CA TRP A 389 7.24 -7.00 3.50
C TRP A 389 5.72 -7.11 3.49
N ASN A 390 5.13 -8.03 2.71
CA ASN A 390 3.69 -8.29 2.67
C ASN A 390 3.25 -9.50 3.51
N VAL A 391 4.20 -10.34 3.92
CA VAL A 391 3.95 -11.47 4.82
C VAL A 391 4.31 -11.08 6.26
N PHE A 392 3.37 -11.30 7.17
CA PHE A 392 3.43 -10.89 8.57
C PHE A 392 3.30 -12.10 9.50
N GLU A 393 4.02 -12.02 10.61
CA GLU A 393 3.85 -12.86 11.78
C GLU A 393 2.72 -12.26 12.64
N GLY A 394 1.53 -12.84 12.53
CA GLY A 394 0.35 -12.47 13.30
C GLY A 394 0.21 -13.27 14.61
N PRO A 395 -0.75 -12.92 15.48
CA PRO A 395 -1.00 -13.62 16.74
C PRO A 395 -1.49 -15.07 16.55
N GLU A 396 -2.20 -15.33 15.45
CA GLU A 396 -2.81 -16.65 15.15
C GLU A 396 -2.07 -17.42 14.04
N GLY A 397 -1.02 -16.85 13.46
CA GLY A 397 -0.33 -17.46 12.34
C GLY A 397 0.23 -16.45 11.35
N ILE A 398 0.56 -16.94 10.16
CA ILE A 398 0.97 -16.09 9.04
C ILE A 398 -0.22 -15.26 8.56
N VAL A 399 0.04 -13.99 8.27
CA VAL A 399 -0.90 -13.03 7.69
C VAL A 399 -0.29 -12.53 6.38
N VAL A 400 -1.05 -12.53 5.29
CA VAL A 400 -0.58 -12.02 3.99
C VAL A 400 -1.50 -10.90 3.54
N LEU A 401 -0.90 -9.75 3.27
CA LEU A 401 -1.58 -8.54 2.84
C LEU A 401 -1.28 -8.24 1.37
N ASP A 402 -1.99 -7.26 0.82
CA ASP A 402 -1.75 -6.69 -0.50
C ASP A 402 -2.05 -7.67 -1.66
N TRP A 403 -3.32 -8.01 -1.86
CA TRP A 403 -3.74 -9.03 -2.83
C TRP A 403 -3.99 -8.47 -4.23
N GLU A 404 -3.53 -7.27 -4.55
CA GLU A 404 -3.81 -6.59 -5.83
C GLU A 404 -3.14 -7.25 -7.05
N SER A 405 -2.09 -8.05 -6.80
CA SER A 405 -1.37 -8.80 -7.83
C SER A 405 -1.84 -10.26 -7.93
N ALA A 406 -2.69 -10.71 -7.02
CA ALA A 406 -3.03 -12.12 -6.85
C ALA A 406 -3.64 -12.74 -8.12
N GLU A 407 -3.42 -14.05 -8.25
CA GLU A 407 -3.98 -14.89 -9.30
C GLU A 407 -4.71 -16.06 -8.67
N PRO A 408 -6.05 -16.04 -8.68
CA PRO A 408 -6.83 -17.17 -8.16
C PRO A 408 -6.58 -18.48 -8.90
N ARG A 409 -6.09 -18.42 -10.15
CA ARG A 409 -5.78 -19.56 -11.00
C ARG A 409 -4.32 -19.58 -11.46
N GLY A 410 -3.41 -19.60 -10.50
CA GLY A 410 -1.97 -19.58 -10.73
C GLY A 410 -1.32 -20.97 -10.71
N LEU A 411 0.00 -20.96 -10.72
CA LEU A 411 0.94 -22.06 -10.70
C LEU A 411 1.49 -22.33 -9.29
N PRO A 412 1.85 -23.59 -8.99
CA PRO A 412 2.44 -23.94 -7.72
C PRO A 412 3.80 -23.28 -7.53
N ALA A 413 4.13 -22.98 -6.28
CA ALA A 413 5.45 -22.54 -5.82
C ALA A 413 5.91 -21.15 -6.28
N MET A 414 5.15 -20.41 -7.09
CA MET A 414 5.51 -19.03 -7.50
C MET A 414 5.73 -18.12 -6.28
N ASP A 415 4.78 -18.11 -5.35
CA ASP A 415 4.88 -17.36 -4.10
C ASP A 415 6.03 -17.84 -3.20
N LEU A 416 6.25 -19.15 -3.12
CA LEU A 416 7.35 -19.73 -2.34
C LEU A 416 8.71 -19.28 -2.89
N VAL A 417 8.88 -19.34 -4.21
CA VAL A 417 10.10 -18.91 -4.91
C VAL A 417 10.36 -17.43 -4.69
N TYR A 418 9.31 -16.62 -4.82
CA TYR A 418 9.38 -15.17 -4.65
C TYR A 418 9.72 -14.80 -3.21
N PHE A 419 9.06 -15.43 -2.22
CA PHE A 419 9.33 -15.24 -0.80
C PHE A 419 10.78 -15.60 -0.45
N ALA A 420 11.20 -16.82 -0.81
CA ALA A 420 12.52 -17.36 -0.47
C ALA A 420 13.66 -16.50 -1.05
N THR A 421 13.51 -16.06 -2.30
CA THR A 421 14.48 -15.20 -2.97
C THR A 421 14.57 -13.82 -2.31
N HIS A 422 13.44 -13.19 -2.01
CA HIS A 422 13.43 -11.88 -1.37
C HIS A 422 13.90 -11.96 0.09
N ALA A 423 13.61 -13.05 0.80
CA ALA A 423 14.15 -13.28 2.13
C ALA A 423 15.68 -13.35 2.12
N ALA A 424 16.27 -14.05 1.12
CA ALA A 424 17.72 -14.05 0.92
C ALA A 424 18.27 -12.64 0.66
N PHE A 425 17.56 -11.79 -0.11
CA PHE A 425 17.99 -10.39 -0.31
C PHE A 425 18.06 -9.60 0.99
N TYR A 426 17.17 -9.84 1.95
CA TYR A 426 17.26 -9.22 3.28
C TYR A 426 18.43 -9.78 4.10
N LEU A 427 18.61 -11.11 4.09
CA LEU A 427 19.65 -11.78 4.87
C LEU A 427 21.06 -11.42 4.38
N GLU A 428 21.24 -11.36 3.07
CA GLU A 428 22.50 -11.00 2.39
C GLU A 428 22.67 -9.49 2.17
N ARG A 429 21.69 -8.68 2.61
CA ARG A 429 21.66 -7.21 2.45
C ARG A 429 21.78 -6.76 0.99
N ALA A 430 21.28 -7.55 0.05
CA ALA A 430 21.37 -7.27 -1.38
C ALA A 430 20.71 -5.93 -1.76
N TRP A 431 19.66 -5.52 -1.08
CA TRP A 431 19.03 -4.20 -1.23
C TRP A 431 19.98 -3.02 -0.98
N ASN A 432 20.99 -3.22 -0.14
CA ASN A 432 21.98 -2.17 0.17
C ASN A 432 23.23 -2.31 -0.69
N THR A 433 23.61 -3.52 -1.08
CA THR A 433 24.87 -3.78 -1.81
C THR A 433 24.69 -3.94 -3.31
N GLY A 434 23.45 -4.06 -3.81
CA GLY A 434 23.14 -4.36 -5.21
C GLY A 434 23.51 -5.78 -5.67
N ARG A 435 23.88 -6.68 -4.75
CA ARG A 435 24.40 -8.04 -5.05
C ARG A 435 23.27 -9.07 -5.12
N PHE A 436 22.28 -8.83 -5.99
CA PHE A 436 21.07 -9.64 -6.06
C PHE A 436 21.32 -11.06 -6.58
N GLU A 437 22.16 -11.24 -7.59
CA GLU A 437 22.44 -12.57 -8.18
C GLU A 437 23.20 -13.47 -7.22
N SER A 438 24.15 -12.92 -6.47
CA SER A 438 24.88 -13.68 -5.44
C SER A 438 23.94 -14.11 -4.31
N ALA A 439 23.03 -13.23 -3.88
CA ALA A 439 22.03 -13.57 -2.87
C ALA A 439 21.01 -14.60 -3.39
N TYR A 440 20.65 -14.52 -4.68
CA TYR A 440 19.80 -15.50 -5.35
C TYR A 440 20.47 -16.88 -5.46
N ALA A 441 21.74 -16.93 -5.88
CA ALA A 441 22.52 -18.16 -5.91
C ALA A 441 22.62 -18.79 -4.52
N ALA A 442 22.84 -17.99 -3.48
CA ALA A 442 22.81 -18.46 -2.10
C ALA A 442 21.44 -19.01 -1.70
N ALA A 443 20.33 -18.37 -2.13
CA ALA A 443 18.96 -18.80 -1.84
C ALA A 443 18.64 -20.20 -2.38
N TRP A 444 19.34 -20.67 -3.41
CA TRP A 444 19.03 -21.95 -4.06
C TRP A 444 20.21 -22.93 -4.11
N SER A 445 21.32 -22.62 -3.45
CA SER A 445 22.44 -23.55 -3.23
C SER A 445 22.27 -24.35 -1.93
N ARG A 446 22.33 -25.69 -2.02
CA ARG A 446 22.30 -26.59 -0.85
C ARG A 446 23.52 -26.43 0.08
N ASP A 447 24.56 -25.74 -0.39
CA ASP A 447 25.76 -25.50 0.41
C ASP A 447 25.54 -24.39 1.44
N THR A 448 24.55 -23.51 1.23
CA THR A 448 24.24 -22.43 2.17
C THR A 448 23.14 -22.82 3.17
N PRO A 449 23.15 -22.28 4.40
CA PRO A 449 22.04 -22.49 5.34
C PRO A 449 20.69 -21.98 4.83
N ILE A 450 20.68 -20.88 4.05
CA ILE A 450 19.46 -20.30 3.47
C ILE A 450 18.90 -21.27 2.43
N GLY A 451 19.75 -21.74 1.52
CA GLY A 451 19.34 -22.65 0.46
C GLY A 451 18.90 -24.00 0.99
N ARG A 452 19.54 -24.58 2.01
CA ARG A 452 19.01 -25.81 2.65
C ARG A 452 17.57 -25.66 3.14
N ALA A 453 17.29 -24.58 3.88
CA ALA A 453 15.92 -24.32 4.33
C ALA A 453 14.93 -24.14 3.16
N ASN A 454 15.36 -23.50 2.07
CA ASN A 454 14.53 -23.32 0.88
C ASN A 454 14.25 -24.62 0.14
N HIS A 455 15.26 -25.50 0.02
CA HIS A 455 15.09 -26.83 -0.56
C HIS A 455 14.16 -27.70 0.29
N GLU A 456 14.32 -27.71 1.61
CA GLU A 456 13.42 -28.44 2.54
C GLU A 456 11.97 -27.94 2.44
N CYS A 457 11.77 -26.62 2.36
CA CYS A 457 10.44 -26.01 2.17
C CYS A 457 9.85 -26.35 0.80
N ALA A 458 10.66 -26.31 -0.27
CA ALA A 458 10.21 -26.65 -1.61
C ALA A 458 9.83 -28.13 -1.70
N GLU A 459 10.67 -29.05 -1.22
CA GLU A 459 10.37 -30.49 -1.16
C GLU A 459 9.03 -30.73 -0.45
N ARG A 460 8.82 -30.14 0.73
CA ARG A 460 7.56 -30.26 1.46
C ARG A 460 6.34 -29.71 0.72
N TYR A 461 6.49 -28.55 0.08
CA TYR A 461 5.41 -27.93 -0.68
C TYR A 461 5.02 -28.77 -1.89
N PHE A 462 6.01 -29.25 -2.63
CA PHE A 462 5.83 -30.07 -3.82
C PHE A 462 5.25 -31.45 -3.47
N ASP A 463 5.75 -32.10 -2.40
CA ASP A 463 5.17 -33.34 -1.87
C ASP A 463 3.70 -33.16 -1.50
N ARG A 464 3.33 -32.02 -0.88
CA ARG A 464 1.95 -31.74 -0.47
C ARG A 464 0.98 -31.57 -1.63
N LEU A 465 1.48 -31.11 -2.78
CA LEU A 465 0.71 -30.91 -4.01
C LEU A 465 0.88 -32.05 -5.02
N GLU A 466 1.63 -33.10 -4.67
CA GLU A 466 1.93 -34.24 -5.53
C GLU A 466 2.61 -33.81 -6.86
N VAL A 467 3.51 -32.82 -6.79
CA VAL A 467 4.29 -32.31 -7.92
C VAL A 467 5.75 -32.75 -7.77
N ASP A 468 6.40 -33.12 -8.88
CA ASP A 468 7.83 -33.42 -8.88
C ASP A 468 8.68 -32.16 -8.61
N VAL A 469 9.49 -32.19 -7.55
CA VAL A 469 10.41 -31.10 -7.18
C VAL A 469 11.45 -30.79 -8.26
N ALA A 470 11.71 -31.70 -9.21
CA ALA A 470 12.54 -31.43 -10.38
C ALA A 470 11.99 -30.25 -11.23
N LEU A 471 10.69 -29.98 -11.15
CA LEU A 471 10.04 -28.86 -11.84
C LEU A 471 10.30 -27.50 -11.16
N LEU A 472 10.93 -27.46 -9.98
CA LEU A 472 11.23 -26.22 -9.28
C LEU A 472 12.09 -25.28 -10.15
N ARG A 473 13.10 -25.81 -10.84
CA ARG A 473 14.01 -25.00 -11.67
C ARG A 473 13.28 -24.28 -12.82
N PRO A 474 12.50 -24.96 -13.69
CA PRO A 474 11.72 -24.26 -14.72
C PRO A 474 10.66 -23.32 -14.13
N ILE A 475 10.07 -23.63 -12.97
CA ILE A 475 9.15 -22.71 -12.27
C ILE A 475 9.86 -21.43 -11.82
N ARG A 476 11.07 -21.52 -11.24
CA ARG A 476 11.86 -20.33 -10.89
C ARG A 476 12.17 -19.47 -12.10
N LEU A 477 12.57 -20.09 -13.21
CA LEU A 477 12.82 -19.37 -14.45
C LEU A 477 11.57 -18.61 -14.90
N PHE A 478 10.41 -19.29 -14.90
CA PHE A 478 9.12 -18.68 -15.26
C PHE A 478 8.74 -17.52 -14.33
N ALA A 479 8.95 -17.66 -13.02
CA ALA A 479 8.71 -16.60 -12.05
C ALA A 479 9.45 -15.30 -12.41
N TRP A 480 10.71 -15.38 -12.84
CA TRP A 480 11.47 -14.19 -13.20
C TRP A 480 10.99 -13.52 -14.48
N MET A 481 10.51 -14.29 -15.47
CA MET A 481 9.87 -13.71 -16.66
C MET A 481 8.55 -13.01 -16.30
N LEU A 482 7.73 -13.65 -15.45
CA LEU A 482 6.45 -13.09 -15.02
C LEU A 482 6.63 -11.78 -14.23
N HIS A 483 7.57 -11.74 -13.28
CA HIS A 483 7.83 -10.53 -12.48
C HIS A 483 8.61 -9.44 -13.22
N ALA A 484 9.36 -9.77 -14.27
CA ALA A 484 10.08 -8.79 -15.08
C ALA A 484 9.16 -7.74 -15.71
N HIS A 485 7.90 -8.09 -15.98
CA HIS A 485 6.90 -7.12 -16.45
C HIS A 485 6.69 -5.95 -15.47
N SER A 486 6.62 -6.21 -14.15
CA SER A 486 6.45 -5.15 -13.16
C SER A 486 7.65 -4.20 -13.15
N ASP A 487 8.86 -4.75 -13.28
CA ASP A 487 10.09 -3.98 -13.35
C ASP A 487 10.11 -3.12 -14.63
N TRP A 488 9.73 -3.70 -15.77
CA TRP A 488 9.61 -2.96 -17.03
C TRP A 488 8.64 -1.79 -16.94
N VAL A 489 7.46 -2.00 -16.33
CA VAL A 489 6.48 -0.92 -16.10
C VAL A 489 7.09 0.17 -15.21
N HIS A 490 7.79 -0.19 -14.13
CA HIS A 490 8.43 0.80 -13.26
C HIS A 490 9.51 1.60 -14.00
N LEU A 491 10.39 0.93 -14.75
CA LEU A 491 11.44 1.57 -15.53
C LEU A 491 10.85 2.49 -16.61
N ARG A 492 9.72 2.09 -17.23
CA ARG A 492 9.04 2.88 -18.27
C ARG A 492 8.44 4.15 -17.67
N ASP A 493 7.77 4.01 -16.53
CA ASP A 493 7.17 5.14 -15.83
C ASP A 493 8.26 6.12 -15.34
N ASP A 494 9.40 5.62 -14.85
CA ASP A 494 10.53 6.44 -14.42
C ASP A 494 11.23 7.14 -15.59
N ALA A 495 11.27 6.50 -16.78
CA ALA A 495 11.82 7.06 -18.01
C ALA A 495 10.85 7.99 -18.75
N GLY A 496 9.56 8.03 -18.39
CA GLY A 496 8.53 8.79 -19.11
C GLY A 496 8.21 8.25 -20.51
N GLY A 497 8.49 6.96 -20.77
CA GLY A 497 8.39 6.34 -22.10
C GLY A 497 9.08 4.97 -22.12
N PRO A 498 9.19 4.30 -23.30
CA PRO A 498 9.91 3.03 -23.41
C PRO A 498 11.32 3.12 -22.80
N PRO A 499 11.69 2.24 -21.85
CA PRO A 499 12.98 2.34 -21.18
C PRO A 499 14.15 2.13 -22.17
N PRO A 500 15.25 2.89 -22.05
CA PRO A 500 16.42 2.66 -22.87
C PRO A 500 17.14 1.34 -22.49
N PRO A 501 17.94 0.75 -23.39
CA PRO A 501 18.54 -0.58 -23.17
C PRO A 501 19.45 -0.66 -21.93
N ASP A 502 20.22 0.37 -21.63
CA ASP A 502 21.07 0.43 -20.45
C ASP A 502 20.25 0.36 -19.15
N LEU A 503 19.07 1.01 -19.13
CA LEU A 503 18.15 0.93 -18.01
C LEU A 503 17.47 -0.45 -17.92
N LEU A 504 17.05 -1.03 -19.05
CA LEU A 504 16.50 -2.40 -19.08
C LEU A 504 17.49 -3.44 -18.55
N ALA A 505 18.78 -3.29 -18.87
CA ALA A 505 19.84 -4.16 -18.37
C ALA A 505 20.01 -4.12 -16.84
N THR A 506 19.52 -3.06 -16.18
CA THR A 506 19.50 -2.98 -14.71
C THR A 506 18.36 -3.76 -14.08
N SER A 507 17.40 -4.26 -14.87
CA SER A 507 16.25 -5.00 -14.35
C SER A 507 16.71 -6.16 -13.47
N ARG A 508 16.18 -6.19 -12.25
CA ARG A 508 16.52 -7.21 -11.27
C ARG A 508 16.08 -8.58 -11.76
N PHE A 509 14.86 -8.69 -12.26
CA PHE A 509 14.30 -9.97 -12.68
C PHE A 509 14.92 -10.50 -13.98
N LEU A 510 15.36 -9.62 -14.90
CA LEU A 510 16.18 -10.04 -16.05
C LEU A 510 17.51 -10.67 -15.58
N ARG A 511 18.17 -10.05 -14.58
CA ARG A 511 19.41 -10.59 -14.00
C ARG A 511 19.21 -11.94 -13.31
N LEU A 512 18.09 -12.12 -12.61
CA LEU A 512 17.73 -13.42 -12.00
C LEU A 512 17.41 -14.49 -13.04
N PHE A 513 16.69 -14.12 -14.11
CA PHE A 513 16.44 -14.99 -15.26
C PHE A 513 17.76 -15.50 -15.88
N ASN A 514 18.70 -14.58 -16.13
CA ASN A 514 20.02 -14.93 -16.67
C ASN A 514 20.81 -15.84 -15.72
N ALA A 515 20.75 -15.58 -14.40
CA ALA A 515 21.40 -16.41 -13.40
C ALA A 515 20.83 -17.84 -13.36
N GLU A 516 19.51 -18.00 -13.49
CA GLU A 516 18.84 -19.31 -13.50
C GLU A 516 19.15 -20.15 -14.74
N LEU A 517 19.39 -19.49 -15.89
CA LEU A 517 19.83 -20.16 -17.12
C LEU A 517 21.32 -20.54 -17.11
N ALA A 518 22.14 -19.83 -16.34
CA ALA A 518 23.59 -20.06 -16.29
C ALA A 518 24.00 -21.19 -15.33
N GLY A 519 23.25 -21.39 -14.24
CA GLY A 519 23.40 -22.52 -13.33
C GLY A 519 22.79 -23.80 -13.87
#